data_AF-A0A218VDA1-F1
#
_entry.id   AF-A0A218VDA1-F1
#
_cell.length_a   1.000
_cell.length_b   1.000
_cell.length_c   1.000
_cell.angle_alpha   90.00
_cell.angle_beta   90.00
_cell.angle_gamma   90.00
#
_symmetry.space_group_name_H-M   'P 1'
#
loop_
_entity.id
_entity.type
_entity.pdbx_description
1 polymer ?
#
loop_
_entity_poly.entity_id
_entity_poly.type
_entity_poly.pdbx_seq_one_letter_code
_entity_poly.pdbx_strand_id
1 'polypeptide(L)'
;MLVRLVGTERIVTFFSGKMRRCQKLGLQHVKNIIEIISLFLHTDRTWTDRSCQFLLNLLIDLGFRRVLSVGTPRLHEMIQSKASQEKEFDVRSLLLDIDFRYSQFYTEDEFCHYNMFNHHFFGGEAARETCRKFLYEGNGERVIMVTDPPFGGLVEALASSFKKLMAMWRETEKEGHDNREMPMFWIFPYFFESRILDFFPSFSMMDYQVDYDNHALYKHGKTGRRQSPVRIFTNLTPSMIVLPEEEGYRFCTVCQRYVSSGNQHCEICNSCTSKDGRRWKHCVLCKKCVKPSWFHCNNCKCCALPKHSCEKTDIGCFVCGKAGHKRSACPSLSRPRTACQPDKKKGQKTRKRVKMGISKRLAMKYAIFSKRKVKNKKKMT
;
A
#
# COMPACT_ATOMS: atom_id res chain seq x y z
N MET A 1 -17.84 17.76 12.61
CA MET A 1 -18.83 16.87 13.27
C MET A 1 -18.11 15.56 13.60
N LEU A 2 -17.82 15.29 14.87
CA LEU A 2 -16.97 14.16 15.31
C LEU A 2 -17.72 12.83 15.19
N VAL A 3 -17.40 11.99 14.20
CA VAL A 3 -17.94 10.63 14.11
C VAL A 3 -17.07 9.69 14.93
N ARG A 4 -17.52 9.34 16.14
CA ARG A 4 -16.95 8.26 16.95
C ARG A 4 -17.33 6.91 16.33
N LEU A 5 -16.31 6.13 15.96
CA LEU A 5 -16.40 4.80 15.35
C LEU A 5 -16.96 3.76 16.34
N VAL A 6 -18.28 3.52 16.30
CA VAL A 6 -18.92 2.38 16.97
C VAL A 6 -19.09 1.27 15.95
N GLY A 7 -18.07 0.43 15.77
CA GLY A 7 -18.08 -0.65 14.78
C GLY A 7 -17.22 -1.86 15.15
N THR A 8 -16.85 -1.99 16.43
CA THR A 8 -15.82 -2.92 16.91
C THR A 8 -16.27 -4.38 17.06
N GLU A 9 -17.56 -4.71 16.98
CA GLU A 9 -18.02 -6.03 17.46
C GLU A 9 -18.32 -7.09 16.40
N ARG A 10 -18.50 -6.74 15.11
CA ARG A 10 -19.03 -7.71 14.12
C ARG A 10 -18.05 -8.26 13.07
N ILE A 11 -16.80 -7.80 13.02
CA ILE A 11 -15.79 -8.30 12.06
C ILE A 11 -14.85 -9.35 12.67
N VAL A 12 -14.71 -9.36 14.00
CA VAL A 12 -13.92 -10.37 14.74
C VAL A 12 -14.45 -11.80 14.53
N THR A 13 -15.75 -11.94 14.26
CA THR A 13 -16.40 -13.25 14.06
C THR A 13 -16.03 -13.93 12.75
N PHE A 14 -15.64 -13.20 11.70
CA PHE A 14 -15.30 -13.82 10.40
C PHE A 14 -13.92 -14.51 10.42
N PHE A 15 -12.96 -14.00 11.20
CA PHE A 15 -11.65 -14.64 11.39
C PHE A 15 -11.65 -15.70 12.51
N SER A 16 -12.58 -15.62 13.47
CA SER A 16 -12.73 -16.65 14.51
C SER A 16 -13.21 -18.01 13.97
N GLY A 17 -13.83 -18.06 12.79
CA GLY A 17 -14.41 -19.28 12.22
C GLY A 17 -13.39 -20.29 11.69
N LYS A 18 -12.18 -19.85 11.32
CA LYS A 18 -11.13 -20.73 10.74
C LYS A 18 -10.02 -21.13 11.70
N MET A 19 -10.15 -20.78 12.99
CA MET A 19 -9.13 -21.03 14.01
C MET A 19 -9.58 -21.98 15.14
N ARG A 20 -10.65 -22.77 14.94
CA ARG A 20 -11.06 -23.84 15.88
C ARG A 20 -10.27 -25.15 15.72
N ARG A 21 -8.95 -25.08 15.55
CA ARG A 21 -8.10 -26.28 15.66
C ARG A 21 -6.71 -26.07 16.26
N CYS A 22 -6.51 -24.98 16.98
CA CYS A 22 -5.33 -24.79 17.83
C CYS A 22 -5.73 -24.07 19.13
N GLN A 23 -6.45 -24.77 20.00
CA GLN A 23 -6.52 -24.41 21.41
C GLN A 23 -5.52 -25.27 22.17
N LYS A 24 -4.39 -24.66 22.51
CA LYS A 24 -3.58 -24.84 23.73
C LYS A 24 -2.20 -24.27 23.43
N LEU A 25 -2.05 -22.95 23.63
CA LEU A 25 -0.81 -22.24 23.95
C LEU A 25 -1.12 -20.73 24.00
N GLY A 26 -1.09 -20.15 25.21
CA GLY A 26 -0.90 -18.72 25.49
C GLY A 26 -1.92 -17.71 24.91
N LEU A 27 -3.06 -17.51 25.59
CA LEU A 27 -4.07 -16.49 25.23
C LEU A 27 -3.57 -15.03 25.24
N GLN A 28 -2.44 -14.72 25.90
CA GLN A 28 -1.92 -13.34 25.97
C GLN A 28 -1.15 -12.94 24.70
N HIS A 29 -0.42 -13.88 24.10
CA HIS A 29 0.34 -13.62 22.87
C HIS A 29 -0.58 -13.42 21.66
N VAL A 30 -1.71 -14.14 21.61
CA VAL A 30 -2.68 -14.03 20.51
C VAL A 30 -3.45 -12.70 20.59
N LYS A 31 -3.78 -12.21 21.79
CA LYS A 31 -4.37 -10.87 21.97
C LYS A 31 -3.41 -9.76 21.54
N ASN A 32 -2.14 -9.83 21.94
CA ASN A 32 -1.12 -8.87 21.50
C ASN A 32 -0.91 -8.92 19.98
N ILE A 33 -0.95 -10.10 19.37
CA ILE A 33 -0.87 -10.25 17.90
C ILE A 33 -2.11 -9.65 17.22
N ILE A 34 -3.32 -9.83 17.76
CA ILE A 34 -4.55 -9.25 17.21
C ILE A 34 -4.56 -7.72 17.39
N GLU A 35 -4.11 -7.18 18.53
CA GLU A 35 -3.95 -5.73 18.73
C GLU A 35 -2.91 -5.14 17.79
N ILE A 36 -1.75 -5.79 17.63
CA ILE A 36 -0.70 -5.39 16.69
C ILE A 36 -1.23 -5.45 15.24
N ILE A 37 -1.94 -6.51 14.87
CA ILE A 37 -2.55 -6.67 13.54
C ILE A 37 -3.66 -5.61 13.33
N SER A 38 -4.46 -5.28 14.35
CA SER A 38 -5.47 -4.22 14.27
C SER A 38 -4.83 -2.83 14.07
N LEU A 39 -3.74 -2.55 14.79
CA LEU A 39 -2.85 -1.38 14.61
C LEU A 39 -2.15 -1.33 13.24
N PHE A 40 -2.24 -2.37 12.44
CA PHE A 40 -1.61 -2.44 11.11
C PHE A 40 -2.60 -2.62 9.96
N LEU A 41 -3.81 -3.13 10.21
CA LEU A 41 -4.85 -3.35 9.21
C LEU A 41 -5.89 -2.23 9.15
N HIS A 42 -6.16 -1.53 10.26
CA HIS A 42 -7.19 -0.48 10.34
C HIS A 42 -6.66 0.71 11.13
N THR A 43 -5.60 1.35 10.62
CA THR A 43 -5.22 2.66 11.15
C THR A 43 -5.98 3.70 10.35
N ASP A 44 -7.03 4.25 10.96
CA ASP A 44 -7.75 5.41 10.44
C ASP A 44 -6.78 6.61 10.51
N ARG A 45 -5.95 6.72 9.47
CA ARG A 45 -4.88 7.70 9.34
C ARG A 45 -5.41 8.83 8.48
N THR A 46 -5.81 9.90 9.12
CA THR A 46 -6.25 11.12 8.46
C THR A 46 -5.05 12.03 8.21
N TRP A 47 -4.85 12.46 6.97
CA TRP A 47 -3.90 13.51 6.65
C TRP A 47 -4.31 14.80 7.35
N THR A 48 -3.31 15.56 7.78
CA THR A 48 -3.53 16.96 8.19
C THR A 48 -4.13 17.76 7.03
N ASP A 49 -4.92 18.78 7.35
CA ASP A 49 -5.48 19.68 6.34
C ASP A 49 -4.38 20.32 5.48
N ARG A 50 -3.23 20.66 6.07
CA ARG A 50 -2.06 21.18 5.36
C ARG A 50 -1.56 20.22 4.27
N SER A 51 -1.29 18.96 4.64
CA SER A 51 -0.80 17.95 3.69
C SER A 51 -1.83 17.60 2.61
N CYS A 52 -3.11 17.55 2.98
CA CYS A 52 -4.19 17.26 2.05
C CYS A 52 -4.37 18.42 1.03
N GLN A 53 -4.35 19.67 1.51
CA GLN A 53 -4.46 20.85 0.66
C GLN A 53 -3.28 20.99 -0.30
N PHE A 54 -2.05 20.75 0.20
CA PHE A 54 -0.86 20.70 -0.65
C PHE A 54 -1.01 19.67 -1.76
N LEU A 55 -1.42 18.44 -1.44
CA LEU A 55 -1.61 17.38 -2.43
C LEU A 55 -2.66 17.77 -3.47
N LEU A 56 -3.79 18.33 -3.06
CA LEU A 56 -4.82 18.77 -4.00
C LEU A 56 -4.31 19.86 -4.94
N ASN A 57 -3.65 20.89 -4.41
CA ASN A 57 -3.08 21.96 -5.23
C ASN A 57 -2.05 21.41 -6.22
N LEU A 58 -1.16 20.53 -5.75
CA LEU A 58 -0.17 19.89 -6.61
C LEU A 58 -0.81 19.09 -7.76
N LEU A 59 -1.90 18.37 -7.50
CA LEU A 59 -2.61 17.61 -8.54
C LEU A 59 -3.19 18.54 -9.61
N ILE A 60 -3.74 19.69 -9.20
CA ILE A 60 -4.30 20.72 -10.08
C ILE A 60 -3.20 21.37 -10.92
N ASP A 61 -2.10 21.78 -10.29
CA ASP A 61 -0.95 22.43 -10.95
C ASP A 61 -0.29 21.49 -11.98
N LEU A 62 -0.27 20.18 -11.68
CA LEU A 62 0.18 19.15 -12.61
C LEU A 62 -0.82 18.83 -13.72
N GLY A 63 -1.99 19.47 -13.73
CA GLY A 63 -3.02 19.34 -14.77
C GLY A 63 -3.85 18.06 -14.69
N PHE A 64 -3.94 17.41 -13.53
CA PHE A 64 -4.79 16.24 -13.35
C PHE A 64 -6.24 16.65 -13.09
N ARG A 65 -7.16 16.05 -13.85
CA ARG A 65 -8.61 16.31 -13.76
C ARG A 65 -9.39 15.14 -13.19
N ARG A 66 -8.77 13.95 -13.13
CA ARG A 66 -9.34 12.75 -12.53
C ARG A 66 -8.38 12.15 -11.50
N VAL A 67 -8.87 11.94 -10.29
CA VAL A 67 -8.10 11.38 -9.17
C VAL A 67 -8.74 10.08 -8.71
N LEU A 68 -8.10 8.94 -9.03
CA LEU A 68 -8.47 7.65 -8.46
C LEU A 68 -7.90 7.57 -7.03
N SER A 69 -8.77 7.78 -6.05
CA SER A 69 -8.45 7.80 -4.62
C SER A 69 -8.53 6.39 -4.05
N VAL A 70 -7.40 5.71 -3.84
CA VAL A 70 -7.36 4.32 -3.33
C VAL A 70 -6.94 4.32 -1.86
N GLY A 71 -7.92 4.23 -0.96
CA GLY A 71 -7.69 4.35 0.49
C GLY A 71 -7.35 5.77 0.95
N THR A 72 -7.83 6.79 0.24
CA THR A 72 -7.57 8.22 0.54
C THR A 72 -8.87 9.02 0.69
N PRO A 73 -9.74 8.67 1.65
CA PRO A 73 -11.06 9.27 1.79
C PRO A 73 -11.03 10.78 2.06
N ARG A 74 -10.02 11.28 2.79
CA ARG A 74 -9.87 12.72 3.11
C ARG A 74 -9.58 13.58 1.87
N LEU A 75 -8.78 13.05 0.94
CA LEU A 75 -8.52 13.71 -0.34
C LEU A 75 -9.79 13.75 -1.20
N HIS A 76 -10.49 12.61 -1.26
CA HIS A 76 -11.76 12.52 -1.97
C HIS A 76 -12.79 13.50 -1.42
N GLU A 77 -12.99 13.54 -0.10
CA GLU A 77 -13.89 14.51 0.57
C GLU A 77 -13.53 15.96 0.21
N MET A 78 -12.24 16.32 0.24
CA MET A 78 -11.79 17.67 -0.12
C MET A 78 -12.09 18.02 -1.57
N ILE A 79 -11.89 17.08 -2.50
CA ILE A 79 -12.23 17.24 -3.93
C ILE A 79 -13.75 17.46 -4.08
N GLN A 80 -14.57 16.63 -3.44
CA GLN A 80 -16.04 16.73 -3.52
C GLN A 80 -16.57 18.03 -2.90
N SER A 81 -16.00 18.44 -1.77
CA SER A 81 -16.34 19.71 -1.11
C SER A 81 -16.01 20.91 -1.99
N LYS A 82 -14.83 20.91 -2.65
CA LYS A 82 -14.45 21.99 -3.56
C LYS A 82 -15.34 22.02 -4.81
N ALA A 83 -15.59 20.86 -5.42
CA ALA A 83 -16.48 20.75 -6.58
C ALA A 83 -17.90 21.26 -6.29
N SER A 84 -18.38 21.11 -5.06
CA SER A 84 -19.69 21.62 -4.64
C SER A 84 -19.73 23.13 -4.38
N GLN A 85 -18.59 23.74 -4.02
CA GLN A 85 -18.49 25.16 -3.63
C GLN A 85 -18.04 26.06 -4.78
N GLU A 86 -17.17 25.56 -5.66
CA GLU A 86 -16.48 26.32 -6.69
C GLU A 86 -16.93 25.84 -8.08
N LYS A 87 -17.73 26.65 -8.80
CA LYS A 87 -18.26 26.27 -10.12
C LYS A 87 -17.18 26.02 -11.17
N GLU A 88 -16.01 26.65 -11.04
CA GLU A 88 -14.89 26.52 -11.98
C GLU A 88 -13.97 25.33 -11.62
N PHE A 89 -14.19 24.68 -10.48
CA PHE A 89 -13.41 23.53 -10.05
C PHE A 89 -13.82 22.29 -10.83
N ASP A 90 -12.92 21.85 -11.72
CA ASP A 90 -13.12 20.71 -12.60
C ASP A 90 -12.08 19.62 -12.27
N VAL A 91 -12.17 19.05 -11.07
CA VAL A 91 -11.45 17.82 -10.70
C VAL A 91 -12.46 16.83 -10.14
N ARG A 92 -12.46 15.62 -10.70
CA ARG A 92 -13.32 14.51 -10.29
C ARG A 92 -12.52 13.48 -9.52
N SER A 93 -13.16 12.79 -8.58
CA SER A 93 -12.54 11.68 -7.86
C SER A 93 -13.46 10.48 -7.75
N LEU A 94 -12.87 9.28 -7.83
CA LEU A 94 -13.50 8.01 -7.49
C LEU A 94 -12.76 7.42 -6.29
N LEU A 95 -13.49 7.11 -5.22
CA LEU A 95 -12.95 6.50 -4.00
C LEU A 95 -13.06 4.97 -4.06
N LEU A 96 -11.92 4.28 -4.00
CA LEU A 96 -11.83 2.85 -3.75
C LEU A 96 -11.40 2.63 -2.30
N ASP A 97 -12.31 2.17 -1.44
CA ASP A 97 -12.01 1.92 -0.02
C ASP A 97 -12.64 0.62 0.48
N ILE A 98 -12.02 0.02 1.49
CA ILE A 98 -12.54 -1.16 2.18
C ILE A 98 -13.65 -0.78 3.18
N ASP A 99 -13.68 0.47 3.61
CA ASP A 99 -14.69 0.94 4.54
C ASP A 99 -16.02 1.23 3.84
N PHE A 100 -16.92 0.26 3.90
CA PHE A 100 -18.24 0.36 3.28
C PHE A 100 -19.08 1.54 3.80
N ARG A 101 -18.74 2.14 4.95
CA ARG A 101 -19.55 3.24 5.52
C ARG A 101 -19.61 4.45 4.60
N TYR A 102 -18.59 4.65 3.76
CA TYR A 102 -18.57 5.69 2.73
C TYR A 102 -19.67 5.54 1.68
N SER A 103 -20.23 4.33 1.49
CA SER A 103 -21.35 4.11 0.57
C SER A 103 -22.65 4.82 0.98
N GLN A 104 -22.72 5.34 2.21
CA GLN A 104 -23.88 6.12 2.68
C GLN A 104 -23.81 7.59 2.25
N PHE A 105 -22.63 8.07 1.86
CA PHE A 105 -22.39 9.48 1.53
C PHE A 105 -22.17 9.71 0.03
N TYR A 106 -21.69 8.68 -0.68
CA TYR A 106 -21.29 8.78 -2.08
C TYR A 106 -22.11 7.84 -2.96
N THR A 107 -22.36 8.28 -4.19
CA THR A 107 -23.04 7.48 -5.21
C THR A 107 -22.14 6.38 -5.77
N GLU A 108 -22.72 5.47 -6.56
CA GLU A 108 -21.97 4.37 -7.20
C GLU A 108 -20.89 4.87 -8.17
N ASP A 109 -21.01 6.10 -8.69
CA ASP A 109 -20.03 6.72 -9.58
C ASP A 109 -18.88 7.42 -8.81
N GLU A 110 -19.01 7.57 -7.49
CA GLU A 110 -18.06 8.27 -6.63
C GLU A 110 -17.36 7.33 -5.64
N PHE A 111 -17.95 6.17 -5.34
CA PHE A 111 -17.42 5.19 -4.41
C PHE A 111 -17.58 3.75 -4.89
N CYS A 112 -16.52 2.96 -4.73
CA CYS A 112 -16.55 1.51 -4.87
C CYS A 112 -15.98 0.84 -3.62
N HIS A 113 -16.78 -0.04 -3.01
CA HIS A 113 -16.29 -0.90 -1.94
C HIS A 113 -15.27 -1.89 -2.52
N TYR A 114 -14.00 -1.71 -2.14
CA TYR A 114 -12.84 -2.33 -2.79
C TYR A 114 -11.77 -2.76 -1.78
N ASN A 115 -11.21 -3.95 -1.98
CA ASN A 115 -10.08 -4.44 -1.20
C ASN A 115 -8.77 -4.34 -1.99
N MET A 116 -7.91 -3.43 -1.56
CA MET A 116 -6.60 -3.19 -2.19
C MET A 116 -5.57 -4.32 -2.01
N PHE A 117 -5.79 -5.28 -1.12
CA PHE A 117 -4.84 -6.40 -0.92
C PHE A 117 -5.02 -7.54 -1.92
N ASN A 118 -6.23 -7.69 -2.48
CA ASN A 118 -6.53 -8.79 -3.40
C ASN A 118 -7.21 -8.32 -4.69
N HIS A 119 -7.39 -7.01 -4.88
CA HIS A 119 -8.07 -6.41 -6.03
C HIS A 119 -9.52 -6.92 -6.17
N HIS A 120 -10.25 -6.96 -5.05
CA HIS A 120 -11.64 -7.42 -5.02
C HIS A 120 -12.61 -6.24 -4.95
N PHE A 121 -13.53 -6.16 -5.91
CA PHE A 121 -14.67 -5.24 -5.90
C PHE A 121 -15.88 -5.95 -5.31
N PHE A 122 -16.39 -5.48 -4.17
CA PHE A 122 -17.54 -6.10 -3.51
C PHE A 122 -18.86 -5.85 -4.26
N GLY A 123 -18.92 -4.78 -5.06
CA GLY A 123 -20.01 -4.52 -6.01
C GLY A 123 -19.95 -5.36 -7.29
N GLY A 124 -19.03 -6.34 -7.37
CA GLY A 124 -18.89 -7.22 -8.52
C GLY A 124 -18.48 -6.50 -9.80
N GLU A 125 -18.98 -6.99 -10.94
CA GLU A 125 -18.60 -6.47 -12.26
C GLU A 125 -19.06 -5.03 -12.49
N ALA A 126 -20.20 -4.62 -11.92
CA ALA A 126 -20.69 -3.26 -12.05
C ALA A 126 -19.70 -2.23 -11.47
N ALA A 127 -19.23 -2.45 -10.23
CA ALA A 127 -18.25 -1.57 -9.59
C ALA A 127 -16.87 -1.62 -10.30
N ARG A 128 -16.47 -2.79 -10.79
CA ARG A 128 -15.24 -2.94 -11.60
C ARG A 128 -15.35 -2.10 -12.89
N GLU A 129 -16.51 -2.14 -13.55
CA GLU A 129 -16.79 -1.41 -14.78
C GLU A 129 -16.86 0.10 -14.54
N THR A 130 -17.43 0.56 -13.43
CA THR A 130 -17.38 1.97 -13.02
C THR A 130 -15.93 2.45 -12.88
N CYS A 131 -15.08 1.67 -12.19
CA CYS A 131 -13.66 1.99 -12.07
C CYS A 131 -12.96 2.01 -13.43
N ARG A 132 -13.27 1.05 -14.32
CA ARG A 132 -12.69 1.00 -15.68
C ARG A 132 -13.09 2.21 -16.51
N LYS A 133 -14.37 2.62 -16.47
CA LYS A 133 -14.88 3.82 -17.15
C LYS A 133 -14.25 5.10 -16.61
N PHE A 134 -14.03 5.19 -15.30
CA PHE A 134 -13.34 6.33 -14.69
C PHE A 134 -11.88 6.46 -15.16
N LEU A 135 -11.21 5.32 -15.34
CA LEU A 135 -9.85 5.26 -15.86
C LEU A 135 -9.76 5.59 -17.36
N TYR A 136 -10.81 5.30 -18.13
CA TYR A 136 -10.84 5.51 -19.58
C TYR A 136 -10.61 6.97 -19.98
N GLU A 137 -9.59 7.21 -20.79
CA GLU A 137 -9.24 8.55 -21.31
C GLU A 137 -10.06 8.89 -22.57
N GLY A 138 -11.35 9.21 -22.40
CA GLY A 138 -12.22 9.59 -23.53
C GLY A 138 -12.02 11.02 -24.05
N ASN A 139 -11.58 11.93 -23.17
CA ASN A 139 -11.56 13.38 -23.44
C ASN A 139 -10.16 14.03 -23.33
N GLY A 140 -9.07 13.25 -23.27
CA GLY A 140 -7.70 13.76 -23.08
C GLY A 140 -7.39 14.34 -21.68
N GLU A 141 -8.39 14.39 -20.80
CA GLU A 141 -8.22 14.67 -19.38
C GLU A 141 -7.31 13.61 -18.72
N ARG A 142 -6.28 14.07 -18.00
CA ARG A 142 -5.31 13.18 -17.35
C ARG A 142 -5.83 12.61 -16.05
N VAL A 143 -5.56 11.33 -15.83
CA VAL A 143 -5.84 10.60 -14.58
C VAL A 143 -4.58 10.32 -13.77
N ILE A 144 -4.71 10.32 -12.44
CA ILE A 144 -3.67 9.88 -11.50
C ILE A 144 -4.29 9.01 -10.41
N MET A 145 -3.56 7.97 -10.01
CA MET A 145 -3.88 7.16 -8.84
C MET A 145 -3.16 7.71 -7.62
N VAL A 146 -3.90 8.03 -6.55
CA VAL A 146 -3.34 8.42 -5.26
C VAL A 146 -3.71 7.37 -4.24
N THR A 147 -2.74 6.85 -3.49
CA THR A 147 -2.98 5.79 -2.51
C THR A 147 -2.21 5.98 -1.22
N ASP A 148 -2.85 5.67 -0.09
CA ASP A 148 -2.25 5.59 1.24
C ASP A 148 -2.64 4.28 1.92
N PRO A 149 -2.05 3.15 1.47
CA PRO A 149 -2.41 1.86 1.98
C PRO A 149 -1.90 1.65 3.41
N PRO A 150 -2.52 0.75 4.20
CA PRO A 150 -2.04 0.39 5.53
C PRO A 150 -0.59 -0.12 5.53
N PHE A 151 0.26 0.48 6.38
CA PHE A 151 1.71 0.23 6.39
C PHE A 151 2.12 -1.19 6.81
N GLY A 152 1.28 -1.88 7.56
CA GLY A 152 1.54 -3.27 7.98
C GLY A 152 1.10 -4.31 6.95
N GLY A 153 0.54 -3.86 5.83
CA GLY A 153 0.21 -4.68 4.69
C GLY A 153 1.44 -5.31 4.04
N LEU A 154 1.23 -6.44 3.36
CA LEU A 154 2.25 -7.02 2.48
C LEU A 154 2.40 -6.10 1.25
N VAL A 155 3.52 -5.38 1.16
CA VAL A 155 3.85 -4.48 0.02
C VAL A 155 3.69 -5.17 -1.33
N GLU A 156 4.01 -6.46 -1.41
CA GLU A 156 3.84 -7.28 -2.62
C GLU A 156 2.36 -7.44 -3.04
N ALA A 157 1.46 -7.63 -2.08
CA ALA A 157 0.03 -7.75 -2.35
C ALA A 157 -0.55 -6.42 -2.84
N LEU A 158 -0.15 -5.30 -2.21
CA LEU A 158 -0.51 -3.95 -2.64
C LEU A 158 0.00 -3.67 -4.06
N ALA A 159 1.28 -3.94 -4.32
CA ALA A 159 1.88 -3.75 -5.63
C ALA A 159 1.17 -4.59 -6.72
N SER A 160 0.78 -5.83 -6.41
CA SER A 160 0.00 -6.68 -7.32
C SER A 160 -1.34 -6.05 -7.70
N SER A 161 -2.08 -5.51 -6.72
CA SER A 161 -3.35 -4.83 -6.98
C SER A 161 -3.19 -3.52 -7.76
N PHE A 162 -2.17 -2.72 -7.44
CA PHE A 162 -1.88 -1.49 -8.20
C PHE A 162 -1.52 -1.80 -9.65
N LYS A 163 -0.73 -2.85 -9.91
CA LYS A 163 -0.43 -3.30 -11.28
C LYS A 163 -1.68 -3.70 -12.06
N LYS A 164 -2.69 -4.27 -11.40
CA LYS A 164 -3.99 -4.59 -12.03
C LYS A 164 -4.79 -3.34 -12.36
N LEU A 165 -4.84 -2.34 -11.47
CA LEU A 165 -5.45 -1.04 -11.76
C LEU A 165 -4.75 -0.33 -12.92
N MET A 166 -3.41 -0.33 -12.94
CA MET A 166 -2.63 0.20 -14.06
C MET A 166 -2.86 -0.56 -15.37
N ALA A 167 -3.10 -1.88 -15.30
CA ALA A 167 -3.45 -2.67 -16.49
C ALA A 167 -4.84 -2.29 -17.02
N MET A 168 -5.83 -2.11 -16.13
CA MET A 168 -7.15 -1.61 -16.51
C MET A 168 -7.06 -0.23 -17.19
N TRP A 169 -6.19 0.66 -16.71
CA TRP A 169 -5.93 1.95 -17.38
C TRP A 169 -5.28 1.76 -18.76
N ARG A 170 -4.26 0.89 -18.89
CA ARG A 170 -3.63 0.64 -20.20
C ARG A 170 -4.57 0.04 -21.24
N GLU A 171 -5.50 -0.82 -20.84
CA GLU A 171 -6.53 -1.38 -21.74
C GLU A 171 -7.43 -0.30 -22.35
N THR A 172 -7.47 0.89 -21.76
CA THR A 172 -8.27 2.01 -22.25
C THR A 172 -7.55 2.92 -23.23
N GLU A 173 -6.22 2.86 -23.28
CA GLU A 173 -5.40 3.58 -24.25
C GLU A 173 -5.60 2.97 -25.64
N LYS A 174 -5.99 3.77 -26.63
CA LYS A 174 -6.10 3.30 -28.02
C LYS A 174 -4.71 2.91 -28.52
N GLU A 175 -4.63 1.84 -29.31
CA GLU A 175 -3.41 1.39 -30.01
C GLU A 175 -2.76 2.58 -30.74
N GLY A 176 -1.67 3.12 -30.19
CA GLY A 176 -0.94 4.23 -30.82
C GLY A 176 -0.26 5.22 -29.88
N HIS A 177 -0.54 5.23 -28.57
CA HIS A 177 0.15 6.10 -27.62
C HIS A 177 1.24 5.36 -26.84
N ASP A 178 2.34 6.08 -26.59
CA ASP A 178 3.62 5.65 -26.03
C ASP A 178 3.57 4.63 -24.87
N ASN A 179 4.73 4.03 -24.57
CA ASN A 179 5.03 3.16 -23.42
C ASN A 179 4.89 3.89 -22.05
N ARG A 180 3.83 4.67 -21.87
CA ARG A 180 3.55 5.54 -20.73
C ARG A 180 3.01 4.69 -19.58
N GLU A 181 3.55 4.93 -18.41
CA GLU A 181 3.05 4.35 -17.17
C GLU A 181 1.96 5.23 -16.57
N MET A 182 0.93 4.62 -15.98
CA MET A 182 -0.13 5.35 -15.28
C MET A 182 0.50 6.24 -14.20
N PRO A 183 0.23 7.56 -14.18
CA PRO A 183 0.69 8.44 -13.12
C PRO A 183 0.20 7.97 -11.75
N MET A 184 1.09 7.93 -10.76
CA MET A 184 0.75 7.45 -9.42
C MET A 184 1.47 8.24 -8.31
N PHE A 185 0.75 8.52 -7.24
CA PHE A 185 1.29 8.86 -5.91
C PHE A 185 1.02 7.71 -4.95
N TRP A 186 2.08 7.04 -4.52
CA TRP A 186 2.05 6.06 -3.44
C TRP A 186 2.60 6.69 -2.18
N ILE A 187 1.73 6.98 -1.22
CA ILE A 187 2.06 7.58 0.06
C ILE A 187 2.42 6.46 1.03
N PHE A 188 3.69 6.39 1.42
CA PHE A 188 4.20 5.27 2.21
C PHE A 188 5.47 5.65 3.00
N PRO A 189 5.88 4.89 4.04
CA PRO A 189 7.05 5.25 4.83
C PRO A 189 8.37 5.09 4.04
N TYR A 190 9.28 6.06 4.16
CA TYR A 190 10.53 6.11 3.37
C TYR A 190 11.41 4.86 3.51
N PHE A 191 11.31 4.13 4.62
CA PHE A 191 12.11 2.92 4.86
C PHE A 191 11.67 1.71 4.04
N PHE A 192 10.53 1.79 3.33
CA PHE A 192 10.08 0.80 2.37
C PHE A 192 10.52 1.07 0.93
N GLU A 193 11.23 2.18 0.65
CA GLU A 193 11.66 2.57 -0.69
C GLU A 193 12.25 1.41 -1.50
N SER A 194 13.24 0.69 -0.96
CA SER A 194 13.85 -0.45 -1.66
C SER A 194 12.84 -1.49 -2.11
N ARG A 195 11.82 -1.79 -1.29
CA ARG A 195 10.78 -2.77 -1.65
C ARG A 195 9.82 -2.22 -2.67
N ILE A 196 9.50 -0.92 -2.62
CA ILE A 196 8.64 -0.28 -3.62
C ILE A 196 9.33 -0.30 -4.98
N LEU A 197 10.62 0.07 -5.03
CA LEU A 197 11.42 0.10 -6.25
C LEU A 197 11.63 -1.30 -6.87
N ASP A 198 11.66 -2.36 -6.06
CA ASP A 198 11.67 -3.75 -6.57
C ASP A 198 10.42 -4.05 -7.44
N PHE A 199 9.28 -3.42 -7.14
CA PHE A 199 8.04 -3.60 -7.90
C PHE A 199 7.80 -2.52 -8.96
N PHE A 200 8.26 -1.29 -8.70
CA PHE A 200 8.08 -0.10 -9.53
C PHE A 200 9.41 0.65 -9.69
N PRO A 201 10.31 0.20 -10.58
CA PRO A 201 11.65 0.78 -10.73
C PRO A 201 11.69 2.22 -11.25
N SER A 202 10.61 2.66 -11.93
CA SER A 202 10.42 4.03 -12.42
C SER A 202 10.12 5.03 -11.31
N PHE A 203 9.81 4.57 -10.10
CA PHE A 203 9.39 5.45 -9.02
C PHE A 203 10.60 6.18 -8.42
N SER A 204 10.34 7.39 -7.96
CA SER A 204 11.25 8.18 -7.15
C SER A 204 10.54 8.63 -5.87
N MET A 205 11.31 8.81 -4.79
CA MET A 205 10.78 9.29 -3.52
C MET A 205 10.95 10.80 -3.41
N MET A 206 9.84 11.51 -3.18
CA MET A 206 9.85 12.94 -2.90
C MET A 206 10.29 13.22 -1.46
N ASP A 207 10.86 14.41 -1.22
CA ASP A 207 11.26 14.83 0.13
C ASP A 207 10.07 15.31 0.99
N TYR A 208 8.89 15.55 0.39
CA TYR A 208 7.71 16.05 1.10
C TYR A 208 7.27 15.11 2.22
N GLN A 209 7.12 15.67 3.41
CA GLN A 209 6.73 14.95 4.62
C GLN A 209 5.21 15.02 4.77
N VAL A 210 4.54 13.89 4.51
CA VAL A 210 3.08 13.81 4.66
C VAL A 210 2.75 13.67 6.15
N ASP A 211 2.05 14.65 6.70
CA ASP A 211 1.68 14.70 8.12
C ASP A 211 0.25 14.20 8.35
N TYR A 212 0.02 13.60 9.52
CA TYR A 212 -1.25 12.98 9.92
C TYR A 212 -1.70 13.50 11.28
N ASP A 213 -2.99 13.75 11.47
CA ASP A 213 -3.54 14.26 12.75
C ASP A 213 -3.44 13.21 13.88
N ASN A 214 -3.68 11.94 13.55
CA ASN A 214 -4.00 10.90 14.53
C ASN A 214 -2.90 9.85 14.76
N HIS A 215 -1.71 10.02 14.20
CA HIS A 215 -0.70 8.96 14.28
C HIS A 215 0.05 8.95 15.62
N ALA A 216 -0.26 7.97 16.48
CA ALA A 216 0.30 7.81 17.83
C ALA A 216 1.85 7.80 17.89
N LEU A 217 2.53 7.28 16.85
CA LEU A 217 4.00 7.26 16.78
C LEU A 217 4.65 8.53 16.20
N TYR A 218 3.85 9.47 15.64
CA TYR A 218 4.35 10.62 14.87
C TYR A 218 3.75 11.95 15.33
N LYS A 219 3.38 12.07 16.61
CA LYS A 219 2.91 13.34 17.19
C LYS A 219 4.04 14.37 17.26
N HIS A 220 3.72 15.61 16.91
CA HIS A 220 4.45 16.77 17.41
C HIS A 220 4.25 16.86 18.93
N GLY A 221 5.33 16.66 19.69
CA GLY A 221 5.34 16.73 21.16
C GLY A 221 6.77 16.66 21.69
N LYS A 222 6.97 16.96 22.99
CA LYS A 222 8.30 17.04 23.64
C LYS A 222 9.09 15.71 23.61
N THR A 223 8.43 14.58 23.34
CA THR A 223 9.02 13.23 23.36
C THR A 223 8.83 12.43 22.05
N GLY A 224 8.15 12.99 21.03
CA GLY A 224 7.87 12.34 19.74
C GLY A 224 8.90 12.64 18.65
N ARG A 225 8.93 11.85 17.57
CA ARG A 225 9.68 12.23 16.36
C ARG A 225 9.06 13.51 15.79
N ARG A 226 9.87 14.57 15.68
CA ARG A 226 9.44 15.88 15.14
C ARG A 226 9.04 15.86 13.64
N GLN A 227 9.21 14.74 12.94
CA GLN A 227 9.09 14.66 11.48
C GLN A 227 8.41 13.34 11.10
N SER A 228 7.39 13.41 10.24
CA SER A 228 6.72 12.23 9.69
C SER A 228 7.73 11.37 8.91
N PRO A 229 7.68 10.03 8.97
CA PRO A 229 8.47 9.16 8.11
C PRO A 229 7.79 8.86 6.77
N VAL A 230 6.60 9.40 6.53
CA VAL A 230 5.79 9.12 5.35
C VAL A 230 6.16 10.08 4.23
N ARG A 231 6.41 9.54 3.04
CA ARG A 231 6.79 10.26 1.82
C ARG A 231 5.86 9.87 0.69
N ILE A 232 5.94 10.62 -0.41
CA ILE A 232 5.27 10.30 -1.66
C ILE A 232 6.28 9.60 -2.58
N PHE A 233 5.92 8.44 -3.10
CA PHE A 233 6.62 7.76 -4.18
C PHE A 233 5.84 7.94 -5.48
N THR A 234 6.53 8.29 -6.56
CA THR A 234 5.87 8.59 -7.84
C THR A 234 6.74 8.30 -9.05
N ASN A 235 6.11 7.94 -10.16
CA ASN A 235 6.72 7.85 -11.48
C ASN A 235 6.69 9.17 -12.26
N LEU A 236 6.20 10.26 -11.65
CA LEU A 236 6.30 11.59 -12.23
C LEU A 236 7.73 12.11 -12.16
N THR A 237 8.10 12.93 -13.15
CA THR A 237 9.41 13.56 -13.22
C THR A 237 9.61 14.49 -12.01
N PRO A 238 10.66 14.29 -11.17
CA PRO A 238 10.84 15.06 -9.94
C PRO A 238 10.95 16.58 -10.12
N SER A 239 11.43 17.04 -11.27
CA SER A 239 11.59 18.48 -11.57
C SER A 239 10.25 19.19 -11.77
N MET A 240 9.18 18.46 -12.12
CA MET A 240 7.83 19.03 -12.29
C MET A 240 7.11 19.23 -10.95
N ILE A 241 7.64 18.66 -9.87
CA ILE A 241 6.96 18.65 -8.58
C ILE A 241 7.53 19.73 -7.68
N VAL A 242 6.78 20.82 -7.54
CA VAL A 242 7.12 21.96 -6.69
C VAL A 242 6.68 21.67 -5.25
N LEU A 243 7.59 21.86 -4.29
CA LEU A 243 7.29 21.76 -2.86
C LEU A 243 7.25 23.15 -2.22
N PRO A 244 6.40 23.38 -1.19
CA PRO A 244 6.16 24.69 -0.59
C PRO A 244 7.41 25.23 0.12
N GLU A 245 7.95 26.35 -0.35
CA GLU A 245 9.14 26.97 0.27
C GLU A 245 8.86 27.45 1.70
N GLU A 246 7.63 27.89 1.97
CA GLU A 246 7.13 28.30 3.27
C GLU A 246 7.14 27.18 4.31
N GLU A 247 7.13 25.90 3.88
CA GLU A 247 7.29 24.74 4.77
C GLU A 247 8.77 24.31 4.92
N GLY A 248 9.72 25.07 4.36
CA GLY A 248 11.15 24.80 4.47
C GLY A 248 11.66 23.77 3.45
N TYR A 249 11.09 23.77 2.25
CA TYR A 249 11.65 23.07 1.08
C TYR A 249 12.39 24.05 0.16
N ARG A 250 13.33 23.52 -0.64
CA ARG A 250 14.12 24.28 -1.60
C ARG A 250 14.37 23.45 -2.86
N PHE A 251 14.56 24.09 -4.00
CA PHE A 251 15.00 23.40 -5.20
C PHE A 251 16.50 23.06 -5.16
N CYS A 252 16.86 21.82 -5.51
CA CYS A 252 18.24 21.42 -5.73
C CYS A 252 18.52 21.37 -7.23
N THR A 253 19.34 22.30 -7.72
CA THR A 253 19.69 22.43 -9.14
C THR A 253 20.51 21.25 -9.66
N VAL A 254 21.32 20.60 -8.81
CA VAL A 254 22.12 19.44 -9.23
C VAL A 254 21.23 18.19 -9.40
N CYS A 255 20.35 17.93 -8.44
CA CYS A 255 19.43 16.78 -8.51
C CYS A 255 18.15 17.06 -9.33
N GLN A 256 17.91 18.30 -9.75
CA GLN A 256 16.69 18.73 -10.46
C GLN A 256 15.39 18.31 -9.74
N ARG A 257 15.34 18.53 -8.42
CA ARG A 257 14.18 18.21 -7.57
C ARG A 257 14.12 19.08 -6.33
N TYR A 258 12.93 19.24 -5.76
CA TYR A 258 12.77 19.86 -4.46
C TYR A 258 13.20 18.92 -3.32
N VAL A 259 13.85 19.51 -2.32
CA VAL A 259 14.41 18.82 -1.15
C VAL A 259 14.10 19.60 0.12
N SER A 260 14.09 18.94 1.27
CA SER A 260 14.02 19.65 2.55
C SER A 260 15.26 20.54 2.72
N SER A 261 15.12 21.73 3.29
CA SER A 261 16.26 22.65 3.52
C SER A 261 17.39 22.02 4.34
N GLY A 262 17.08 21.09 5.25
CA GLY A 262 18.09 20.34 6.00
C GLY A 262 18.74 19.16 5.24
N ASN A 263 18.17 18.74 4.11
CA ASN A 263 18.77 17.74 3.21
C ASN A 263 19.84 18.42 2.34
N GLN A 264 21.10 18.28 2.73
CA GLN A 264 22.24 18.83 2.01
C GLN A 264 22.67 17.87 0.90
N HIS A 265 22.97 18.43 -0.29
CA HIS A 265 23.50 17.65 -1.40
C HIS A 265 24.86 17.08 -1.02
N CYS A 266 25.08 15.80 -1.31
CA CYS A 266 26.39 15.19 -1.13
C CYS A 266 27.10 15.16 -2.48
N GLU A 267 28.15 15.97 -2.62
CA GLU A 267 28.97 16.01 -3.85
C GLU A 267 29.59 14.65 -4.19
N ILE A 268 29.98 13.87 -3.17
CA ILE A 268 30.62 12.55 -3.38
C ILE A 268 29.61 11.51 -3.90
N CYS A 269 28.37 11.54 -3.40
CA CYS A 269 27.31 10.65 -3.88
C CYS A 269 26.57 11.22 -5.09
N ASN A 270 26.83 12.48 -5.44
CA ASN A 270 26.05 13.30 -6.35
C ASN A 270 24.53 13.20 -6.11
N SER A 271 24.11 13.31 -4.84
CA SER A 271 22.70 13.15 -4.47
C SER A 271 22.34 13.80 -3.13
N CYS A 272 21.13 14.35 -3.04
CA CYS A 272 20.45 14.71 -1.80
C CYS A 272 19.90 13.44 -1.13
N THR A 273 20.67 12.85 -0.21
CA THR A 273 20.42 11.47 0.30
C THR A 273 19.63 11.40 1.60
N SER A 274 19.41 12.52 2.29
CA SER A 274 18.71 12.50 3.58
C SER A 274 17.24 12.20 3.39
N LYS A 275 16.77 11.15 4.08
CA LYS A 275 15.36 10.74 4.02
C LYS A 275 14.52 11.32 5.16
N ASP A 276 15.17 11.80 6.22
CA ASP A 276 14.52 12.39 7.39
C ASP A 276 14.71 13.92 7.48
N GLY A 277 15.15 14.56 6.39
CA GLY A 277 15.30 16.02 6.33
C GLY A 277 16.44 16.58 7.19
N ARG A 278 17.22 15.72 7.87
CA ARG A 278 18.41 16.13 8.64
C ARG A 278 19.65 16.10 7.77
N ARG A 279 20.69 16.84 8.10
CA ARG A 279 21.98 16.72 7.41
C ARG A 279 22.55 15.32 7.64
N TRP A 280 22.69 14.51 6.60
CA TRP A 280 23.41 13.23 6.66
C TRP A 280 24.90 13.45 6.41
N LYS A 281 25.73 12.49 6.84
CA LYS A 281 27.17 12.52 6.60
C LYS A 281 27.58 11.42 5.65
N HIS A 282 28.52 11.70 4.76
CA HIS A 282 29.09 10.71 3.85
C HIS A 282 30.09 9.81 4.61
N CYS A 283 29.97 8.49 4.45
CA CYS A 283 30.99 7.56 4.90
C CYS A 283 31.81 7.10 3.70
N VAL A 284 33.07 7.52 3.62
CA VAL A 284 33.99 7.21 2.52
C VAL A 284 34.20 5.71 2.36
N LEU A 285 34.37 4.98 3.47
CA LEU A 285 34.60 3.54 3.47
C LEU A 285 33.39 2.75 2.94
N CYS A 286 32.17 3.19 3.27
CA CYS A 286 30.94 2.57 2.76
C CYS A 286 30.45 3.16 1.44
N LYS A 287 31.09 4.24 0.95
CA LYS A 287 30.70 5.00 -0.25
C LYS A 287 29.21 5.37 -0.26
N LYS A 288 28.67 5.75 0.90
CA LYS A 288 27.27 6.13 1.05
C LYS A 288 27.05 7.13 2.18
N CYS A 289 25.99 7.92 2.05
CA CYS A 289 25.54 8.78 3.12
C CYS A 289 24.76 8.01 4.18
N VAL A 290 24.96 8.39 5.44
CA VAL A 290 24.31 7.78 6.60
C VAL A 290 23.85 8.86 7.58
N LYS A 291 22.92 8.48 8.45
CA LYS A 291 22.44 9.36 9.52
C LYS A 291 23.61 9.85 10.40
N PRO A 292 23.56 11.07 10.95
CA PRO A 292 24.63 11.60 11.81
C PRO A 292 25.01 10.70 12.99
N SER A 293 24.01 10.05 13.57
CA SER A 293 24.16 9.13 14.71
C SER A 293 24.83 7.81 14.36
N TRP A 294 25.03 7.50 13.08
CA TRP A 294 25.69 6.28 12.65
C TRP A 294 27.21 6.50 12.54
N PHE A 295 27.99 5.45 12.74
CA PHE A 295 29.45 5.48 12.55
C PHE A 295 29.90 4.23 11.81
N HIS A 296 31.07 4.29 11.16
CA HIS A 296 31.63 3.11 10.49
C HIS A 296 32.25 2.18 11.52
N CYS A 297 31.76 0.94 11.59
CA CYS A 297 32.36 -0.09 12.43
C CYS A 297 33.43 -0.85 11.63
N ASN A 298 34.68 -0.80 12.09
CA ASN A 298 35.81 -1.47 11.44
C ASN A 298 35.70 -3.00 11.49
N ASN A 299 35.01 -3.57 12.47
CA ASN A 299 34.80 -5.01 12.59
C ASN A 299 33.70 -5.49 11.63
N CYS A 300 32.57 -4.77 11.58
CA CYS A 300 31.46 -5.11 10.69
C CYS A 300 31.67 -4.65 9.24
N LYS A 301 32.66 -3.79 8.98
CA LYS A 301 32.92 -3.13 7.69
C LYS A 301 31.67 -2.42 7.13
N CYS A 302 30.82 -1.91 8.02
CA CYS A 302 29.62 -1.19 7.65
C CYS A 302 29.25 -0.12 8.68
N CYS A 303 28.47 0.87 8.25
CA CYS A 303 27.92 1.86 9.16
C CYS A 303 26.80 1.28 10.02
N ALA A 304 26.82 1.56 11.32
CA ALA A 304 25.83 1.12 12.28
C ALA A 304 25.61 2.17 13.39
N LEU A 305 24.62 1.92 14.27
CA LEU A 305 24.40 2.71 15.48
C LEU A 305 25.46 2.37 16.57
N PRO A 306 25.78 3.30 17.50
CA PRO A 306 26.76 3.11 18.58
C PRO A 306 26.60 1.78 19.32
N LYS A 307 25.37 1.45 19.71
CA LYS A 307 25.01 0.20 20.38
C LYS A 307 24.55 -0.83 19.34
N HIS A 308 25.47 -1.43 18.61
CA HIS A 308 25.19 -2.56 17.71
C HIS A 308 26.02 -3.77 18.09
N SER A 309 25.47 -4.97 17.86
CA SER A 309 26.21 -6.22 18.02
C SER A 309 27.07 -6.46 16.77
N CYS A 310 28.37 -6.60 16.97
CA CYS A 310 29.30 -6.96 15.89
C CYS A 310 29.27 -8.45 15.54
N GLU A 311 28.66 -9.25 16.42
CA GLU A 311 28.50 -10.68 16.25
C GLU A 311 27.65 -10.94 15.00
N LYS A 312 28.26 -11.59 14.00
CA LYS A 312 27.55 -12.17 12.88
C LYS A 312 26.70 -13.30 13.45
N THR A 313 25.48 -12.99 13.88
CA THR A 313 24.49 -14.06 14.00
C THR A 313 24.31 -14.59 12.58
N ASP A 314 24.53 -15.89 12.41
CA ASP A 314 24.23 -16.66 11.20
C ASP A 314 22.71 -16.71 10.96
N ILE A 315 22.10 -15.52 10.86
CA ILE A 315 20.74 -15.38 10.37
C ILE A 315 20.84 -15.69 8.88
N GLY A 316 20.63 -16.96 8.56
CA GLY A 316 20.58 -17.46 7.20
C GLY A 316 19.69 -16.55 6.34
N CYS A 317 20.05 -16.43 5.07
CA CYS A 317 19.26 -15.67 4.11
C CYS A 317 17.80 -16.12 4.15
N PHE A 318 16.89 -15.18 4.35
CA PHE A 318 15.44 -15.46 4.41
C PHE A 318 14.86 -16.14 3.16
N VAL A 319 15.61 -16.19 2.05
CA VAL A 319 15.17 -16.83 0.80
C VAL A 319 15.68 -18.27 0.67
N CYS A 320 16.95 -18.53 1.02
CA CYS A 320 17.57 -19.85 0.80
C CYS A 320 18.10 -20.53 2.06
N GLY A 321 17.94 -19.90 3.23
CA GLY A 321 18.40 -20.39 4.53
C GLY A 321 19.91 -20.38 4.73
N LYS A 322 20.72 -20.10 3.69
CA LYS A 322 22.18 -20.12 3.79
C LYS A 322 22.73 -18.88 4.47
N ALA A 323 23.70 -19.06 5.36
CA ALA A 323 24.48 -17.98 5.97
C ALA A 323 25.30 -17.18 4.94
N GLY A 324 25.82 -16.03 5.37
CA GLY A 324 26.81 -15.25 4.61
C GLY A 324 26.26 -14.25 3.59
N HIS A 325 24.94 -14.13 3.41
CA HIS A 325 24.36 -13.09 2.55
C HIS A 325 22.94 -12.68 2.97
N LYS A 326 22.54 -11.45 2.62
CA LYS A 326 21.17 -10.94 2.79
C LYS A 326 20.32 -11.28 1.56
N ARG A 327 18.99 -11.19 1.68
CA ARG A 327 18.02 -11.40 0.57
C ARG A 327 18.45 -10.71 -0.73
N SER A 328 18.86 -9.44 -0.66
CA SER A 328 19.25 -8.63 -1.82
C SER A 328 20.46 -9.16 -2.61
N ALA A 329 21.30 -10.00 -1.99
CA ALA A 329 22.46 -10.62 -2.61
C ALA A 329 22.28 -12.14 -2.76
N CYS A 330 21.03 -12.63 -2.76
CA CYS A 330 20.74 -14.05 -2.79
C CYS A 330 20.84 -14.61 -4.22
N PRO A 331 21.70 -15.61 -4.48
CA PRO A 331 21.86 -16.21 -5.81
C PRO A 331 20.57 -16.88 -6.33
N SER A 332 19.62 -17.21 -5.46
CA SER A 332 18.34 -17.79 -5.86
C SER A 332 17.29 -16.76 -6.29
N LEU A 333 17.54 -15.46 -6.09
CA LEU A 333 16.71 -14.38 -6.62
C LEU A 333 17.05 -14.03 -8.09
N SER A 334 18.25 -14.37 -8.55
CA SER A 334 18.77 -14.02 -9.88
C SER A 334 18.53 -15.09 -10.97
N ARG A 335 17.66 -16.08 -10.73
CA ARG A 335 17.26 -17.00 -11.79
C ARG A 335 15.96 -16.53 -12.46
N PRO A 336 15.95 -16.26 -13.78
CA PRO A 336 14.70 -16.24 -14.53
C PRO A 336 14.00 -17.57 -14.29
N ARG A 337 12.68 -17.55 -14.03
CA ARG A 337 11.88 -18.76 -13.97
C ARG A 337 11.88 -19.40 -15.37
N THR A 338 12.84 -20.28 -15.63
CA THR A 338 12.72 -21.24 -16.71
C THR A 338 11.58 -22.19 -16.36
N ALA A 339 10.58 -22.21 -17.23
CA ALA A 339 9.47 -23.14 -17.18
C ALA A 339 9.99 -24.58 -17.11
N CYS A 340 9.45 -25.39 -16.21
CA CYS A 340 9.58 -26.83 -16.31
C CYS A 340 8.21 -27.50 -16.12
N GLN A 341 7.80 -28.13 -17.21
CA GLN A 341 6.80 -29.18 -17.36
C GLN A 341 6.99 -30.33 -16.34
N PRO A 342 5.95 -31.16 -16.11
CA PRO A 342 5.95 -32.16 -15.07
C PRO A 342 6.73 -33.39 -15.51
N ASP A 343 7.67 -33.84 -14.69
CA ASP A 343 8.32 -35.12 -14.94
C ASP A 343 8.20 -36.12 -13.79
N LYS A 344 7.80 -37.31 -14.23
CA LYS A 344 7.48 -38.51 -13.47
C LYS A 344 8.74 -39.08 -12.84
N LYS A 345 8.69 -39.48 -11.56
CA LYS A 345 9.50 -40.61 -11.07
C LYS A 345 8.70 -41.57 -10.18
N LYS A 346 8.52 -42.77 -10.75
CA LYS A 346 8.44 -44.10 -10.10
C LYS A 346 9.49 -44.15 -8.97
N GLY A 347 9.31 -44.66 -7.76
CA GLY A 347 8.39 -45.67 -7.22
C GLY A 347 9.27 -46.72 -6.51
N GLN A 348 9.12 -46.93 -5.19
CA GLN A 348 9.47 -48.22 -4.58
C GLN A 348 8.71 -48.45 -3.26
N LYS A 349 8.29 -49.70 -3.11
CA LYS A 349 7.28 -50.24 -2.20
C LYS A 349 7.90 -50.65 -0.86
N THR A 350 7.11 -50.54 0.21
CA THR A 350 7.18 -51.49 1.33
C THR A 350 5.77 -51.87 1.80
N ARG A 351 5.68 -53.08 2.36
CA ARG A 351 4.61 -54.07 2.21
C ARG A 351 3.36 -53.84 3.08
N LYS A 352 2.24 -54.35 2.56
CA LYS A 352 0.91 -54.51 3.16
C LYS A 352 0.91 -55.29 4.49
N ARG A 353 0.01 -54.95 5.40
CA ARG A 353 -0.81 -55.95 6.09
C ARG A 353 -2.30 -55.65 5.87
N VAL A 354 -2.94 -56.65 5.26
CA VAL A 354 -4.36 -56.84 4.94
C VAL A 354 -5.11 -57.11 6.27
N LYS A 355 -6.36 -56.72 6.52
CA LYS A 355 -7.57 -57.37 5.99
C LYS A 355 -8.86 -56.63 6.41
N MET A 356 -9.70 -56.38 5.39
CA MET A 356 -11.17 -56.52 5.27
C MET A 356 -12.12 -55.97 6.36
N GLY A 357 -13.24 -55.33 6.02
CA GLY A 357 -13.80 -55.07 4.69
C GLY A 357 -15.26 -54.62 4.72
N ILE A 358 -15.80 -54.45 3.50
CA ILE A 358 -17.22 -54.49 3.10
C ILE A 358 -18.02 -53.24 3.52
N SER A 359 -18.82 -52.55 2.68
CA SER A 359 -19.11 -52.59 1.25
C SER A 359 -20.11 -51.46 0.94
N LYS A 360 -20.15 -51.06 -0.35
CA LYS A 360 -21.32 -50.60 -1.12
C LYS A 360 -21.84 -49.15 -1.01
N ARG A 361 -21.72 -48.53 -2.21
CA ARG A 361 -22.77 -47.86 -3.04
C ARG A 361 -23.29 -46.50 -2.56
N LEU A 362 -23.05 -45.42 -3.28
CA LEU A 362 -23.55 -45.00 -4.62
C LEU A 362 -24.88 -44.23 -4.55
N ALA A 363 -24.88 -43.12 -5.30
CA ALA A 363 -25.99 -42.33 -5.85
C ALA A 363 -26.77 -41.46 -4.84
N MET A 364 -26.72 -40.12 -4.92
CA MET A 364 -27.24 -39.24 -6.00
C MET A 364 -28.76 -39.29 -6.11
N LYS A 365 -29.44 -38.22 -5.70
CA LYS A 365 -30.67 -37.61 -6.26
C LYS A 365 -31.24 -36.60 -5.25
N TYR A 366 -31.27 -35.32 -5.59
CA TYR A 366 -32.27 -34.60 -6.38
C TYR A 366 -33.36 -33.97 -5.51
N ALA A 367 -33.69 -32.76 -5.93
CA ALA A 367 -34.71 -31.86 -5.43
C ALA A 367 -36.10 -32.52 -5.26
N ILE A 368 -36.94 -31.81 -4.51
CA ILE A 368 -38.32 -31.39 -4.83
C ILE A 368 -39.09 -31.37 -3.51
N PHE A 369 -39.58 -30.21 -3.08
CA PHE A 369 -41.02 -29.97 -3.05
C PHE A 369 -41.32 -28.49 -2.84
N SER A 370 -42.14 -27.99 -3.76
CA SER A 370 -42.55 -26.60 -3.88
C SER A 370 -43.88 -26.35 -3.17
N LYS A 371 -44.11 -25.07 -2.87
CA LYS A 371 -45.40 -24.33 -2.87
C LYS A 371 -46.37 -24.54 -1.69
N ARG A 372 -46.70 -23.42 -1.05
CA ARG A 372 -47.97 -22.63 -1.19
C ARG A 372 -47.81 -21.38 -0.27
N LYS A 373 -47.74 -20.11 -0.72
CA LYS A 373 -48.80 -19.18 -1.23
C LYS A 373 -50.12 -19.35 -0.45
N VAL A 374 -50.73 -18.35 0.20
CA VAL A 374 -51.23 -17.05 -0.31
C VAL A 374 -51.55 -16.06 0.85
N LYS A 375 -51.38 -14.76 0.52
CA LYS A 375 -51.88 -13.47 1.08
C LYS A 375 -53.25 -13.45 1.81
N ASN A 376 -53.42 -12.54 2.79
CA ASN A 376 -54.18 -11.28 2.57
C ASN A 376 -54.08 -10.24 3.71
N LYS A 377 -54.38 -8.99 3.31
CA LYS A 377 -54.24 -7.67 3.97
C LYS A 377 -55.37 -7.32 4.97
N LYS A 378 -55.01 -6.44 5.92
CA LYS A 378 -55.73 -5.27 6.52
C LYS A 378 -57.09 -5.47 7.23
N LYS A 379 -57.16 -4.98 8.49
CA LYS A 379 -57.92 -3.77 8.93
C LYS A 379 -57.62 -3.49 10.43
N MET A 380 -57.23 -2.26 10.76
CA MET A 380 -57.99 -1.28 11.60
C MET A 380 -58.39 -1.79 12.98
N THR A 381 -57.69 -1.32 14.02
CA THR A 381 -58.17 -0.31 14.99
C THR A 381 -56.97 0.26 15.72
#